data_AF-A0A0B7NJ76-F1
#
_entry.id   AF-A0A0B7NJ76-F1
#
_cell.length_a   1.000
_cell.length_b   1.000
_cell.length_c   1.000
_cell.angle_alpha   90.00
_cell.angle_beta   90.00
_cell.angle_gamma   90.00
#
_symmetry.space_group_name_H-M   'P 1'
#
loop_
_entity.id
_entity.type
_entity.pdbx_description
1 polymer ?
#
loop_
_entity_poly.entity_id
_entity_poly.type
_entity_poly.pdbx_seq_one_letter_code
_entity_poly.pdbx_strand_id
1 'polypeptide(L)'
;MLAACRNDLDEMLEDIFKEGDFDINHTDDLGDTALHYTARFGSLTSVQYEDDPEVALSMVDILIDAGADPRIQNNANSTVEDYVVGRNDDMRDLIDRAVAGYDMEDNSDGENDTILFK
;
A
#
# COMPACT_ATOMS: atom_id res chain seq x y z
N MET A 1 -23.25 3.62 8.86
CA MET A 1 -23.08 2.41 8.02
C MET A 1 -21.62 2.23 7.62
N LEU A 2 -20.84 3.29 7.35
CA LEU A 2 -19.42 3.16 7.01
C LEU A 2 -18.52 2.55 8.10
N ALA A 3 -18.77 2.85 9.37
CA ALA A 3 -18.03 2.22 10.48
C ALA A 3 -18.24 0.70 10.55
N ALA A 4 -19.34 0.18 10.01
CA ALA A 4 -19.55 -1.27 9.90
C ALA A 4 -18.68 -1.85 8.79
N CYS A 5 -18.61 -1.21 7.61
CA CYS A 5 -17.71 -1.65 6.54
C CYS A 5 -16.25 -1.61 6.94
N ARG A 6 -15.81 -0.60 7.72
CA ARG A 6 -14.45 -0.56 8.26
C ARG A 6 -14.21 -1.72 9.24
N ASN A 7 -15.09 -1.92 10.22
CA ASN A 7 -14.96 -3.04 11.16
C ASN A 7 -15.04 -4.42 10.47
N ASP A 8 -15.91 -4.58 9.48
CA ASP A 8 -16.08 -5.84 8.72
C ASP A 8 -14.87 -6.10 7.80
N LEU A 9 -14.27 -5.05 7.21
CA LEU A 9 -13.02 -5.18 6.46
C LEU A 9 -11.85 -5.46 7.39
N ASP A 10 -11.78 -4.78 8.54
CA ASP A 10 -10.72 -4.95 9.52
C ASP A 10 -10.74 -6.37 10.10
N GLU A 11 -11.91 -6.90 10.49
CA GLU A 11 -12.03 -8.30 10.93
C GLU A 11 -11.65 -9.29 9.82
N MET A 12 -12.10 -9.04 8.57
CA MET A 12 -11.75 -9.92 7.44
C MET A 12 -10.24 -9.88 7.12
N LEU A 13 -9.62 -8.70 7.17
CA LEU A 13 -8.19 -8.54 6.94
C LEU A 13 -7.36 -9.11 8.10
N GLU A 14 -7.77 -8.90 9.35
CA GLU A 14 -7.12 -9.52 10.52
C GLU A 14 -7.15 -11.05 10.44
N ASP A 15 -8.26 -11.63 9.98
CA ASP A 15 -8.37 -13.07 9.79
C ASP A 15 -7.48 -13.56 8.64
N ILE A 16 -7.40 -12.82 7.52
CA ILE A 16 -6.47 -13.12 6.41
C ILE A 16 -5.01 -13.05 6.87
N PHE A 17 -4.65 -12.02 7.64
CA PHE A 17 -3.30 -11.88 8.21
C PHE A 17 -2.97 -12.95 9.25
N LYS A 18 -3.98 -13.54 9.90
CA LYS A 18 -3.80 -14.66 10.85
C LYS A 18 -3.66 -16.02 10.20
N GLU A 19 -4.27 -16.25 9.03
CA GLU A 19 -4.38 -17.59 8.46
C GLU A 19 -3.12 -18.11 7.75
N GLY A 20 -2.08 -17.30 7.54
CA GLY A 20 -0.80 -17.84 7.06
C GLY A 20 0.15 -16.81 6.48
N ASP A 21 1.28 -17.32 5.98
CA ASP A 21 2.38 -16.62 5.29
C ASP A 21 1.86 -15.94 4.01
N PHE A 22 1.12 -14.84 4.16
CA PHE A 22 0.56 -14.06 3.07
C PHE A 22 1.59 -13.03 2.62
N ASP A 23 2.05 -13.17 1.38
CA ASP A 23 2.92 -12.18 0.76
C ASP A 23 2.08 -10.97 0.32
N ILE A 24 2.11 -9.92 1.13
CA ILE A 24 1.43 -8.64 0.85
C ILE A 24 1.91 -7.99 -0.47
N ASN A 25 3.11 -8.35 -0.91
CA ASN A 25 3.75 -7.88 -2.13
C ASN A 25 3.56 -8.84 -3.30
N HIS A 26 2.69 -9.83 -3.16
CA HIS A 26 2.36 -10.75 -4.24
C HIS A 26 1.83 -9.99 -5.45
N THR A 27 2.40 -10.31 -6.61
CA THR A 27 1.99 -9.80 -7.90
C THR A 27 1.16 -10.84 -8.64
N ASP A 28 0.12 -10.40 -9.34
CA ASP A 28 -0.63 -11.27 -10.24
C ASP A 28 0.12 -11.55 -11.58
N ASP A 29 -0.56 -12.20 -12.53
CA ASP A 29 0.00 -12.49 -13.86
C ASP A 29 0.37 -11.23 -14.68
N LEU A 30 -0.18 -10.06 -14.33
CA LEU A 30 0.13 -8.77 -14.94
C LEU A 30 1.27 -8.04 -14.21
N GLY A 31 1.74 -8.57 -13.08
CA GLY A 31 2.72 -7.92 -12.22
C GLY A 31 2.08 -6.89 -11.28
N ASP A 32 0.75 -6.76 -11.26
CA ASP A 32 0.05 -5.80 -10.41
C ASP A 32 -0.04 -6.35 -8.97
N THR A 33 0.35 -5.53 -8.01
CA THR A 33 0.19 -5.81 -6.57
C THR A 33 -1.17 -5.36 -6.07
N ALA A 34 -1.56 -5.78 -4.85
CA ALA A 34 -2.74 -5.26 -4.17
C ALA A 34 -2.79 -3.71 -4.16
N LEU A 35 -1.63 -3.07 -4.02
CA LEU A 35 -1.50 -1.61 -4.05
C LEU A 35 -1.80 -0.98 -5.42
N HIS A 36 -1.37 -1.62 -6.52
CA HIS A 36 -1.72 -1.16 -7.87
C HIS A 36 -3.23 -1.13 -8.07
N TYR A 37 -3.93 -2.15 -7.58
CA TYR A 37 -5.38 -2.22 -7.65
C TYR A 37 -6.04 -1.12 -6.81
N THR A 38 -5.62 -0.89 -5.56
CA THR A 38 -6.22 0.15 -4.72
C THR A 38 -5.96 1.56 -5.25
N ALA A 39 -4.76 1.86 -5.76
CA ALA A 39 -4.48 3.16 -6.38
C ALA A 39 -5.33 3.38 -7.65
N ARG A 40 -5.44 2.35 -8.48
CA ARG A 40 -6.27 2.38 -9.69
C ARG A 40 -7.75 2.55 -9.35
N PHE A 41 -8.30 1.77 -8.42
CA PHE A 41 -9.72 1.81 -8.08
C PHE A 41 -10.10 3.01 -7.21
N GLY A 42 -9.20 3.44 -6.31
CA GLY A 42 -9.36 4.64 -5.49
C GLY A 42 -9.28 5.93 -6.28
N SER A 43 -8.48 5.96 -7.34
CA SER A 43 -8.48 7.04 -8.34
C SER A 43 -9.68 6.96 -9.28
N LEU A 44 -10.12 5.75 -9.66
CA LEU A 44 -11.20 5.57 -10.62
C LEU A 44 -12.60 5.88 -10.07
N THR A 45 -12.82 5.93 -8.75
CA THR A 45 -14.15 6.20 -8.15
C THR A 45 -15.31 5.47 -8.85
N SER A 46 -15.05 4.28 -9.43
CA SER A 46 -15.99 3.57 -10.32
C SER A 46 -16.48 2.26 -9.71
N VAL A 47 -16.06 1.94 -8.48
CA VAL A 47 -16.50 0.73 -7.78
C VAL A 47 -17.81 1.02 -7.06
N GLN A 48 -18.93 1.25 -7.77
CA GLN A 48 -20.31 1.29 -7.23
C GLN A 48 -20.64 2.24 -6.04
N TYR A 49 -19.64 2.86 -5.41
CA TYR A 49 -19.70 3.70 -4.22
C TYR A 49 -19.15 5.07 -4.60
N GLU A 50 -19.81 5.74 -5.56
CA GLU A 50 -19.45 7.11 -5.97
C GLU A 50 -19.56 8.13 -4.82
N ASP A 51 -20.22 7.76 -3.72
CA ASP A 51 -20.45 8.62 -2.57
C ASP A 51 -19.34 8.54 -1.49
N ASP A 52 -18.38 7.61 -1.56
CA ASP A 52 -17.45 7.40 -0.43
C ASP A 52 -15.99 7.05 -0.81
N PRO A 53 -15.15 8.08 -1.13
CA PRO A 53 -13.74 7.89 -1.45
C PRO A 53 -12.87 7.45 -0.25
N GLU A 54 -13.41 7.47 0.98
CA GLU A 54 -12.64 7.14 2.20
C GLU A 54 -12.26 5.66 2.29
N VAL A 55 -13.01 4.77 1.60
CA VAL A 55 -12.74 3.33 1.62
C VAL A 55 -11.41 3.01 0.92
N ALA A 56 -11.17 3.62 -0.24
CA ALA A 56 -9.93 3.38 -0.98
C ALA A 56 -8.71 3.93 -0.23
N LEU A 57 -8.83 5.12 0.37
CA LEU A 57 -7.77 5.69 1.22
C LEU A 57 -7.46 4.77 2.41
N SER A 58 -8.49 4.26 3.10
CA SER A 58 -8.31 3.33 4.22
C SER A 58 -7.62 2.04 3.80
N MET A 59 -7.95 1.50 2.62
CA MET A 59 -7.30 0.28 2.11
C MET A 59 -5.81 0.52 1.79
N VAL A 60 -5.46 1.66 1.20
CA VAL A 60 -4.04 1.97 0.95
C VAL A 60 -3.29 2.08 2.27
N ASP A 61 -3.86 2.75 3.27
CA ASP A 61 -3.28 2.89 4.61
C ASP A 61 -2.99 1.53 5.25
N ILE A 62 -3.99 0.62 5.28
CA ILE A 62 -3.84 -0.73 5.85
C ILE A 62 -2.78 -1.55 5.08
N LEU A 63 -2.76 -1.48 3.75
CA LEU A 63 -1.79 -2.23 2.95
C LEU A 63 -0.36 -1.73 3.21
N ILE A 64 -0.16 -0.40 3.31
CA ILE A 64 1.13 0.18 3.65
C ILE A 64 1.56 -0.20 5.07
N ASP A 65 0.66 -0.11 6.05
CA ASP A 65 0.92 -0.54 7.43
C ASP A 65 1.24 -2.04 7.53
N ALA A 66 0.66 -2.86 6.65
CA ALA A 66 0.96 -4.28 6.54
C ALA A 66 2.31 -4.58 5.83
N GLY A 67 3.02 -3.57 5.32
CA GLY A 67 4.32 -3.74 4.65
C GLY A 67 4.23 -3.94 3.14
N ALA A 68 3.19 -3.42 2.48
CA ALA A 68 3.16 -3.35 1.02
C ALA A 68 4.19 -2.33 0.51
N ASP A 69 5.02 -2.72 -0.45
CA ASP A 69 6.03 -1.86 -1.08
C ASP A 69 5.42 -1.14 -2.29
N PRO A 70 5.25 0.20 -2.22
CA PRO A 70 4.68 0.99 -3.32
C PRO A 70 5.62 1.11 -4.52
N ARG A 71 6.90 0.73 -4.40
CA ARG A 71 7.91 0.85 -5.45
C ARG A 71 7.93 -0.34 -6.40
N ILE A 72 7.17 -1.40 -6.10
CA ILE A 72 7.07 -2.57 -6.97
C ILE A 72 6.51 -2.13 -8.33
N GLN A 73 7.16 -2.60 -9.39
CA GLN A 73 6.76 -2.36 -10.76
C GLN A 73 6.04 -3.58 -11.32
N ASN A 74 4.96 -3.34 -12.04
CA ASN A 74 4.28 -4.38 -12.79
C ASN A 74 5.00 -4.74 -14.11
N ASN A 75 4.44 -5.66 -14.89
CA ASN A 75 5.03 -6.09 -16.16
C ASN A 75 5.08 -4.98 -17.22
N ALA A 76 4.38 -3.85 -17.02
CA ALA A 76 4.45 -2.65 -17.85
C ALA A 76 5.52 -1.65 -17.38
N ASN A 77 6.26 -1.95 -16.31
CA ASN A 77 7.18 -1.05 -15.60
C ASN A 77 6.49 0.15 -14.93
N SER A 78 5.20 0.02 -14.61
CA SER A 78 4.46 1.05 -13.88
C SER A 78 4.46 0.73 -12.40
N THR A 79 4.61 1.75 -11.56
CA THR A 79 4.47 1.65 -10.09
C THR A 79 3.05 2.03 -9.67
N VAL A 80 2.74 1.86 -8.38
CA VAL A 80 1.45 2.30 -7.82
C VAL A 80 1.18 3.81 -8.07
N GLU A 81 2.22 4.65 -8.05
CA GLU A 81 2.11 6.09 -8.25
C GLU A 81 1.61 6.43 -9.66
N ASP A 82 2.02 5.65 -10.67
CA ASP A 82 1.59 5.82 -12.07
C ASP A 82 0.08 5.57 -12.24
N TYR A 83 -0.53 4.79 -11.35
CA TYR A 83 -1.96 4.50 -11.36
C TYR A 83 -2.82 5.51 -10.59
N VAL A 84 -2.21 6.46 -9.87
CA VAL A 84 -2.94 7.54 -9.19
C VAL A 84 -3.29 8.62 -10.21
N VAL A 85 -4.42 8.46 -10.89
CA VAL A 85 -4.86 9.37 -11.96
C VAL A 85 -5.71 10.53 -11.41
N GLY A 86 -5.08 11.72 -11.26
CA GLY A 86 -5.76 13.00 -11.08
C GLY A 86 -6.59 13.20 -9.79
N ARG A 87 -6.83 14.49 -9.43
CA ARG A 87 -7.72 15.09 -8.39
C ARG A 87 -7.79 14.48 -6.97
N ASN A 88 -7.24 13.30 -6.72
CA ASN A 88 -7.21 12.64 -5.42
C ASN A 88 -5.85 12.94 -4.78
N ASP A 89 -5.67 14.21 -4.41
CA ASP A 89 -4.43 14.71 -3.81
C ASP A 89 -4.11 13.95 -2.52
N ASP A 90 -5.14 13.53 -1.76
CA ASP A 90 -4.98 12.73 -0.54
C ASP A 90 -4.38 11.34 -0.82
N MET A 91 -4.83 10.67 -1.90
CA MET A 91 -4.28 9.36 -2.27
C MET A 91 -2.84 9.48 -2.74
N ARG A 92 -2.55 10.53 -3.50
CA ARG A 92 -1.20 10.84 -3.94
C ARG A 92 -0.28 11.12 -2.75
N ASP A 93 -0.72 11.95 -1.80
CA ASP A 93 0.03 12.28 -0.59
C ASP A 93 0.30 11.04 0.28
N LEU A 94 -0.64 10.10 0.35
CA LEU A 94 -0.48 8.87 1.13
C LEU A 94 0.55 7.93 0.47
N ILE A 95 0.47 7.76 -0.85
CA ILE A 95 1.44 6.96 -1.62
C ILE A 95 2.83 7.61 -1.61
N ASP A 96 2.93 8.91 -1.83
CA ASP A 96 4.19 9.65 -1.78
C ASP A 96 4.85 9.53 -0.40
N ARG A 97 4.05 9.58 0.68
CA ARG A 97 4.54 9.33 2.05
C ARG A 97 5.01 7.90 2.23
N ALA A 98 4.27 6.92 1.72
CA ALA A 98 4.66 5.51 1.81
C ALA A 98 5.99 5.27 1.09
N VAL A 99 6.13 5.76 -0.16
CA VAL A 99 7.38 5.68 -0.93
C VAL A 99 8.53 6.33 -0.16
N ALA A 100 8.31 7.53 0.39
CA ALA A 100 9.33 8.21 1.20
C ALA A 100 9.67 7.47 2.51
N GLY A 101 8.71 6.77 3.13
CA GLY A 101 8.93 5.94 4.31
C GLY A 101 9.85 4.75 4.02
N TYR A 102 9.64 4.07 2.90
CA TYR A 102 10.51 2.98 2.43
C TYR A 102 11.93 3.44 2.09
N ASP A 103 12.09 4.67 1.59
CA ASP A 103 13.42 5.24 1.30
C ASP A 103 14.18 5.68 2.58
N MET A 104 13.48 5.83 3.71
CA MET A 104 14.13 6.10 5.01
C MET A 104 14.59 4.85 5.74
N GLU A 105 13.98 3.68 5.50
CA GLU A 105 14.42 2.42 6.12
C GLU A 105 15.72 1.85 5.53
N ASP A 106 16.11 2.25 4.32
CA ASP A 106 17.42 1.92 3.71
C ASP A 106 18.60 2.76 4.27
N ASN A 107 18.36 3.60 5.29
CA ASN A 107 19.40 4.38 5.98
C ASN A 107 19.70 3.91 7.41
N SER A 108 19.37 2.67 7.75
CA SER A 108 19.95 2.00 8.92
C SER A 108 20.98 0.94 8.50
N ASP A 109 22.07 1.37 7.85
CA ASP A 109 23.37 0.68 7.95
C ASP A 109 24.51 1.59 7.48
N GLY A 110 25.07 2.34 8.44
CA GLY A 110 26.18 3.25 8.20
C GLY A 110 27.07 3.59 9.40
N GLU A 111 26.91 2.97 10.58
CA GLU A 111 27.93 3.01 11.63
C GLU A 111 28.30 1.60 12.07
N ASN A 112 29.17 0.99 11.25
CA ASN A 112 30.00 -0.12 11.67
C ASN A 112 31.06 0.40 12.65
N ASP A 113 30.66 0.59 13.90
CA ASP A 113 31.60 0.70 15.02
C ASP A 113 32.15 -0.70 15.31
N THR A 114 33.07 -1.15 14.44
CA THR A 114 34.07 -2.15 14.79
C THR A 114 34.96 -1.54 15.88
N ILE A 115 34.51 -1.60 17.13
CA ILE A 115 35.37 -1.28 18.28
C ILE A 115 36.33 -2.46 18.43
N LEU A 116 37.48 -2.27 17.78
CA LEU A 116 38.64 -3.16 17.82
C LEU A 116 39.06 -3.34 19.28
N PHE A 117 38.83 -4.52 19.86
CA PHE A 117 39.52 -4.94 21.07
C PHE A 117 41.02 -5.07 20.75
N LYS A 118 41.83 -4.12 21.24
CA LYS A 118 43.25 -4.29 21.53
C LYS A 118 43.62 -3.57 22.81
#